data_AF-A0A522VG36-F1
#
_entry.id   AF-A0A522VG36-F1
#
_cell.length_a   1.000
_cell.length_b   1.000
_cell.length_c   1.000
_cell.angle_alpha   90.00
_cell.angle_beta   90.00
_cell.angle_gamma   90.00
#
_symmetry.space_group_name_H-M   'P 1'
#
loop_
_entity.id
_entity.type
_entity.pdbx_description
1 polymer ?
#
loop_
_entity_poly.entity_id
_entity_poly.type
_entity_poly.pdbx_seq_one_letter_code
_entity_poly.pdbx_strand_id
1 'polypeptide(L)'
;QTMRPGLYEMTTSVKAEGLPAGMGDQSMRQCLTAKELQPENMASSSNPQDECKLKESHSSGNVWTGTMVCKSAGTMKVRTTSSADGWQTDLDSSGGEMGKMLMRTVSRRVGDCTR
;
A
#
# COMPACT_ATOMS: atom_id res chain seq x y z
N GLN A 1 4.68 -4.46 -17.27
CA GLN A 1 5.67 -5.19 -16.44
C GLN A 1 4.91 -6.06 -15.46
N THR A 2 5.33 -7.31 -15.24
CA THR A 2 4.61 -8.27 -14.36
C THR A 2 5.49 -8.63 -13.17
N MET A 3 4.96 -8.52 -11.95
CA MET A 3 5.65 -8.93 -10.73
C MET A 3 5.70 -10.44 -10.59
N ARG A 4 6.75 -10.95 -9.94
CA ARG A 4 6.98 -12.39 -9.77
C ARG A 4 6.42 -12.89 -8.44
N PRO A 5 5.62 -13.97 -8.41
CA PRO A 5 5.18 -14.55 -7.13
C PRO A 5 6.38 -14.99 -6.28
N GLY A 6 6.19 -15.01 -4.96
CA GLY A 6 7.23 -15.42 -4.02
C GLY A 6 7.08 -14.80 -2.63
N LEU A 7 8.15 -14.90 -1.85
CA LEU A 7 8.25 -14.28 -0.54
C LEU A 7 8.70 -12.84 -0.71
N TYR A 8 7.91 -11.92 -0.17
CA TYR A 8 8.20 -10.48 -0.16
C TYR A 8 8.42 -10.00 1.27
N GLU A 9 9.38 -9.09 1.44
CA GLU A 9 9.56 -8.29 2.63
C GLU A 9 9.03 -6.90 2.35
N MET A 10 8.10 -6.44 3.17
CA MET A 10 7.45 -5.13 3.08
C MET A 10 7.81 -4.34 4.33
N THR A 11 8.12 -3.07 4.17
CA THR A 11 8.38 -2.13 5.26
C THR A 11 7.46 -0.94 5.12
N THR A 12 6.65 -0.70 6.14
CA THR A 12 5.66 0.38 6.18
C THR A 12 6.08 1.43 7.19
N SER A 13 6.17 2.68 6.74
CA SER A 13 6.40 3.86 7.54
C SER A 13 5.11 4.68 7.60
N VAL A 14 4.62 5.01 8.79
CA VAL A 14 3.43 5.82 8.99
C VAL A 14 3.81 7.12 9.70
N LYS A 15 3.34 8.25 9.16
CA LYS A 15 3.44 9.57 9.78
C LYS A 15 2.03 10.15 9.87
N ALA A 16 1.56 10.44 11.08
CA ALA A 16 0.27 11.07 11.31
C ALA A 16 0.42 12.27 12.25
N GLU A 17 -0.33 13.33 11.99
CA GLU A 17 -0.37 14.48 12.89
C GLU A 17 -1.03 14.09 14.22
N GLY A 18 -0.36 14.36 15.35
CA GLY A 18 -0.89 14.08 16.70
C GLY A 18 -0.47 12.74 17.32
N LEU A 19 0.19 11.84 16.58
CA LEU A 19 0.83 10.66 17.15
C LEU A 19 2.29 10.99 17.57
N PRO A 20 2.78 10.48 18.72
CA PRO A 20 4.19 10.61 19.06
C PRO A 20 5.04 10.02 17.93
N ALA A 21 6.09 10.71 17.53
CA ALA A 21 7.06 10.18 16.57
C ALA A 21 7.70 8.91 17.17
N GLY A 22 7.14 7.73 16.90
CA GLY A 22 7.54 6.54 17.65
C GLY A 22 6.94 5.20 17.24
N MET A 23 6.05 5.11 16.25
CA MET A 23 5.56 3.79 15.81
C MET A 23 6.63 2.97 15.05
N GLY A 24 7.70 3.63 14.59
CA GLY A 24 8.79 3.02 13.85
C GLY A 24 8.37 2.48 12.49
N ASP A 25 9.35 2.03 11.71
CA ASP A 25 9.07 1.27 10.50
C ASP A 25 8.65 -0.14 10.89
N GLN A 26 7.53 -0.60 10.34
CA GLN A 26 7.00 -1.94 10.57
C GLN A 26 7.36 -2.80 9.37
N SER A 27 8.17 -3.83 9.57
CA SER A 27 8.52 -4.78 8.52
C SER A 27 7.77 -6.10 8.70
N MET A 28 7.24 -6.63 7.61
CA MET A 28 6.60 -7.94 7.57
C MET A 28 7.01 -8.72 6.33
N ARG A 29 6.96 -10.05 6.41
CA ARG A 29 7.18 -10.93 5.27
C ARG A 29 5.91 -11.67 4.93
N GLN A 30 5.57 -11.71 3.65
CA GLN A 30 4.38 -12.41 3.17
C GLN A 30 4.66 -13.11 1.86
N CYS A 31 4.09 -14.30 1.74
CA CYS A 31 4.02 -15.03 0.48
C CYS A 31 2.89 -14.47 -0.38
N LEU A 32 3.24 -14.01 -1.58
CA LEU A 32 2.30 -13.38 -2.50
C LEU A 32 2.21 -14.16 -3.80
N THR A 33 0.98 -14.46 -4.18
CA THR A 33 0.61 -15.03 -5.47
C THR A 33 0.55 -13.95 -6.55
N ALA A 34 0.54 -14.35 -7.82
CA ALA A 34 0.40 -13.42 -8.95
C ALA A 34 -0.90 -12.59 -8.88
N LYS A 35 -1.96 -13.12 -8.25
CA LYS A 35 -3.23 -12.41 -8.05
C LYS A 35 -3.09 -11.31 -6.99
N GLU A 36 -2.40 -11.59 -5.90
CA GLU A 36 -2.18 -10.62 -4.81
C GLU A 36 -1.22 -9.50 -5.23
N LEU A 37 -0.34 -9.78 -6.20
CA LEU A 37 0.54 -8.80 -6.82
C LEU A 37 -0.17 -7.88 -7.84
N GLN A 38 -1.50 -7.89 -7.92
CA GLN A 38 -2.20 -6.88 -8.72
C GLN A 38 -2.27 -5.55 -7.95
N PRO A 39 -2.07 -4.38 -8.62
CA PRO A 39 -2.04 -3.07 -7.95
C PRO A 39 -3.24 -2.78 -7.06
N GLU A 40 -4.44 -3.15 -7.50
CA GLU A 40 -5.66 -3.01 -6.70
C GLU A 40 -5.62 -3.80 -5.38
N ASN A 41 -5.02 -4.98 -5.37
CA ASN A 41 -4.94 -5.85 -4.20
C ASN A 41 -3.84 -5.41 -3.24
N MET A 42 -2.77 -4.82 -3.76
CA MET A 42 -1.69 -4.21 -2.96
C MET A 42 -2.15 -2.91 -2.28
N ALA A 43 -3.06 -2.16 -2.91
CA ALA A 43 -3.66 -0.97 -2.28
C ALA A 43 -4.75 -1.34 -1.25
N SER A 44 -5.54 -2.38 -1.52
CA SER A 44 -6.64 -2.83 -0.65
C SER A 44 -6.19 -3.46 0.67
N SER A 45 -5.02 -4.10 0.68
CA SER A 45 -4.43 -4.72 1.88
C SER A 45 -4.02 -3.72 2.98
N SER A 46 -4.05 -2.42 2.70
CA SER A 46 -3.66 -1.38 3.64
C SER A 46 -4.76 -0.93 4.61
N ASN A 47 -6.03 -1.32 4.42
CA ASN A 47 -7.10 -1.09 5.41
C ASN A 47 -8.34 -1.97 5.14
N PRO A 48 -8.40 -3.20 5.68
CA PRO A 48 -9.56 -4.08 5.52
C PRO A 48 -10.78 -3.66 6.38
N GLN A 49 -10.64 -2.66 7.25
CA GLN A 49 -11.65 -2.29 8.25
C GLN A 49 -12.58 -1.14 7.83
N ASP A 50 -12.26 -0.42 6.77
CA ASP A 50 -13.08 0.68 6.28
C ASP A 50 -13.72 0.33 4.95
N GLU A 51 -15.02 0.64 4.81
CA GLU A 51 -15.75 0.59 3.54
C GLU A 51 -15.19 1.66 2.57
N CYS A 52 -13.97 1.43 2.07
CA CYS A 52 -13.29 2.30 1.13
C CYS A 52 -13.73 1.95 -0.29
N LYS A 53 -14.33 2.92 -0.98
CA LYS A 53 -14.70 2.79 -2.38
C LYS A 53 -13.61 3.41 -3.25
N LEU A 54 -13.08 2.65 -4.20
CA LEU A 54 -12.22 3.19 -5.25
C LEU A 54 -13.09 4.06 -6.18
N LYS A 55 -12.82 5.37 -6.21
CA LYS A 55 -13.54 6.33 -7.07
C LYS A 55 -12.94 6.37 -8.46
N GLU A 56 -11.63 6.49 -8.51
CA GLU A 56 -10.88 6.67 -9.74
C GLU A 56 -9.58 5.88 -9.61
N SER A 57 -9.16 5.28 -10.72
CA SER A 57 -7.82 4.74 -10.82
C SER A 57 -7.27 4.94 -12.22
N HIS A 58 -5.96 5.06 -12.31
CA HIS A 58 -5.25 5.20 -13.55
C HIS A 58 -3.96 4.40 -13.50
N SER A 59 -3.70 3.68 -14.58
CA SER A 59 -2.51 2.87 -14.75
C SER A 59 -1.70 3.42 -15.91
N SER A 60 -0.43 3.77 -15.66
CA SER A 60 0.50 4.19 -16.71
C SER A 60 1.84 3.49 -16.52
N GLY A 61 2.15 2.56 -17.43
CA GLY A 61 3.38 1.77 -17.37
C GLY A 61 3.48 0.95 -16.09
N ASN A 62 4.41 1.33 -15.21
CA ASN A 62 4.66 0.71 -13.93
C ASN A 62 4.12 1.52 -12.74
N VAL A 63 3.33 2.56 -13.00
CA VAL A 63 2.70 3.41 -11.99
C VAL A 63 1.20 3.22 -12.01
N TRP A 64 0.63 2.85 -10.88
CA TRP A 64 -0.80 2.85 -10.62
C TRP A 64 -1.11 4.00 -9.65
N THR A 65 -2.17 4.74 -9.90
CA THR A 65 -2.69 5.75 -8.97
C THR A 65 -4.17 5.49 -8.75
N GLY A 66 -4.61 5.64 -7.51
CA GLY A 66 -6.01 5.47 -7.14
C GLY A 66 -6.46 6.57 -6.17
N THR A 67 -7.72 6.96 -6.28
CA THR A 67 -8.41 7.77 -5.28
C THR A 67 -9.42 6.87 -4.59
N MET A 68 -9.22 6.64 -3.30
CA MET A 68 -10.12 5.88 -2.44
C MET A 68 -10.92 6.84 -1.56
N VAL A 69 -12.19 6.55 -1.35
CA VAL A 69 -13.04 7.30 -0.42
C VAL A 69 -13.54 6.32 0.63
N CYS A 70 -13.06 6.49 1.86
CA CYS A 70 -13.45 5.72 3.02
C CYS A 70 -14.43 6.53 3.86
N LYS A 71 -15.42 5.86 4.47
CA LYS A 71 -16.44 6.53 5.29
C LYS A 71 -15.85 7.28 6.50
N SER A 72 -14.83 6.71 7.15
CA SER A 72 -14.21 7.20 8.39
C SER A 72 -12.93 8.03 8.13
N ALA A 73 -12.10 7.57 7.20
CA ALA A 73 -10.80 8.17 6.89
C ALA A 73 -10.88 9.28 5.81
N GLY A 74 -12.03 9.49 5.18
CA GLY A 74 -12.21 10.49 4.14
C GLY A 74 -11.59 10.07 2.80
N THR A 75 -11.06 11.05 2.05
CA THR A 75 -10.45 10.79 0.74
C THR A 75 -8.97 10.50 0.89
N MET A 76 -8.53 9.37 0.34
CA MET A 76 -7.14 8.92 0.30
C MET A 76 -6.67 8.84 -1.15
N LYS A 77 -5.47 9.37 -1.40
CA LYS A 77 -4.77 9.22 -2.66
C LYS A 77 -3.69 8.15 -2.50
N VAL A 78 -3.68 7.20 -3.40
CA VAL A 78 -2.72 6.10 -3.43
C VAL A 78 -1.93 6.18 -4.72
N ARG A 79 -0.61 6.03 -4.61
CA ARG A 79 0.30 5.87 -5.74
C ARG A 79 1.15 4.65 -5.51
N THR A 80 1.07 3.68 -6.41
CA THR A 80 1.87 2.47 -6.36
C THR A 80 2.79 2.44 -7.58
N THR A 81 4.10 2.35 -7.34
CA THR A 81 5.09 2.12 -8.38
C THR A 81 5.63 0.72 -8.26
N SER A 82 5.50 -0.09 -9.31
CA SER A 82 5.94 -1.48 -9.32
C SER A 82 7.20 -1.67 -10.18
N SER A 83 7.90 -2.75 -9.88
CA SER A 83 9.04 -3.30 -10.62
C SER A 83 8.84 -4.81 -10.73
N ALA A 84 9.77 -5.56 -11.34
CA ALA A 84 9.64 -7.03 -11.39
C ALA A 84 9.71 -7.69 -10.00
N ASP A 85 10.43 -7.07 -9.06
CA ASP A 85 10.83 -7.66 -7.77
C ASP A 85 10.41 -6.84 -6.56
N GLY A 86 9.48 -5.91 -6.72
CA GLY A 86 9.05 -5.05 -5.62
C GLY A 86 8.14 -3.95 -6.08
N TRP A 87 7.49 -3.32 -5.12
CA TRP A 87 6.66 -2.16 -5.31
C TRP A 87 6.86 -1.17 -4.16
N GLN A 88 6.60 0.09 -4.44
CA GLN A 88 6.45 1.15 -3.45
C GLN A 88 5.03 1.69 -3.54
N THR A 89 4.35 1.79 -2.42
CA THR A 89 3.05 2.43 -2.28
C THR A 89 3.18 3.66 -1.40
N ASP A 90 2.78 4.82 -1.91
CA ASP A 90 2.60 6.05 -1.15
C ASP A 90 1.11 6.31 -1.00
N LEU A 91 0.65 6.45 0.24
CA LEU A 91 -0.71 6.80 0.59
C LEU A 91 -0.72 8.14 1.32
N ASP A 92 -1.55 9.05 0.84
CA ASP A 92 -1.80 10.35 1.44
C ASP A 92 -3.28 10.46 1.75
N SER A 93 -3.61 10.57 3.04
CA SER A 93 -4.95 10.84 3.51
C SER A 93 -5.06 12.30 3.95
N SER A 94 -5.95 13.02 3.27
CA SER A 94 -6.28 14.40 3.60
C SER A 94 -7.53 14.47 4.48
N GLY A 95 -7.35 14.32 5.80
CA GLY A 95 -8.22 14.95 6.80
C GLY A 95 -9.58 14.30 7.10
N GLY A 96 -9.60 13.01 7.45
CA GLY A 96 -10.71 12.41 8.21
C GLY A 96 -10.62 12.67 9.72
N GLU A 97 -11.45 12.01 10.54
CA GLU A 97 -11.37 12.09 12.02
C GLU A 97 -9.97 11.77 12.59
N MET A 98 -9.19 10.99 11.84
CA MET A 98 -7.82 10.57 12.19
C MET A 98 -6.73 11.61 11.83
N GLY A 99 -7.09 12.76 11.25
CA GLY A 99 -6.13 13.79 10.82
C GLY A 99 -5.40 13.45 9.53
N LYS A 100 -4.35 14.22 9.19
CA LYS A 100 -3.51 13.93 8.02
C LYS A 100 -2.60 12.74 8.31
N MET A 101 -2.61 11.77 7.39
CA MET A 101 -1.76 10.58 7.47
C MET A 101 -1.00 10.41 6.16
N LEU A 102 0.31 10.25 6.28
CA LEU A 102 1.20 9.85 5.21
C LEU A 102 1.72 8.44 5.53
N MET A 103 1.45 7.49 4.65
CA MET A 103 1.96 6.13 4.77
C MET A 103 2.78 5.79 3.53
N ARG A 104 3.94 5.20 3.75
CA ARG A 104 4.81 4.68 2.69
C ARG A 104 5.10 3.22 2.96
N THR A 105 4.81 2.36 2.00
CA THR A 105 5.17 0.95 2.03
C THR A 105 6.17 0.67 0.92
N VAL A 106 7.34 0.13 1.26
CA VAL A 106 8.34 -0.34 0.30
C VAL A 106 8.45 -1.85 0.42
N SER A 107 8.46 -2.54 -0.70
CA SER A 107 8.57 -4.00 -0.73
C SER A 107 9.66 -4.48 -1.67
N ARG A 108 10.19 -5.67 -1.34
CA ARG A 108 11.13 -6.39 -2.19
C ARG A 108 10.91 -7.89 -2.10
N ARG A 109 11.09 -8.59 -3.21
CA ARG A 109 11.11 -10.04 -3.28
C ARG A 109 12.40 -10.54 -2.63
N VAL A 110 12.27 -11.38 -1.62
CA VAL A 110 13.40 -11.96 -0.87
C VAL A 110 13.63 -13.44 -1.18
N GLY A 111 12.74 -14.08 -1.95
CA GLY A 111 12.93 -15.45 -2.42
C GLY A 111 11.65 -16.14 -2.86
N ASP A 112 11.72 -17.46 -2.97
CA ASP A 112 10.54 -18.31 -3.13
C ASP A 112 9.88 -18.56 -1.77
N CYS A 113 8.60 -18.91 -1.80
CA CYS A 113 7.89 -19.32 -0.61
C CYS A 113 8.39 -20.70 -0.15
N THR A 114 8.94 -20.78 1.06
CA THR A 114 9.24 -22.05 1.71
C THR A 114 7.92 -22.65 2.21
N ARG A 115 7.66 -23.88 1.79
CA ARG A 115 6.43 -24.64 2.03
C ARG A 115 6.24 -24.98 3.51
#